data_AF-A0A7S1ZLD9-F1
#
_entry.id   AF-A0A7S1ZLD9-F1
#
_cell.length_a   1.000
_cell.length_b   1.000
_cell.length_c   1.000
_cell.angle_alpha   90.00
_cell.angle_beta   90.00
_cell.angle_gamma   90.00
#
_symmetry.space_group_name_H-M   'P 1'
#
loop_
_entity.id
_entity.type
_entity.pdbx_description
1 polymer ?
#
loop_
_entity_poly.entity_id
_entity_poly.type
_entity_poly.pdbx_seq_one_letter_code
_entity_poly.pdbx_strand_id
1 'polypeptide(L)'
;GILLEDAIPDDIGSTLHLRGATYIENVGILYSPALHFTQQRQQNNNTRTTSTNSASSSYRWYQSILSNTIQSTPILHCYGLHEWAMQYQPPNAPPPPSAKYQSHLPLRVSQQTINTLVERKGISCTHVDALRYFAPAAKPLNQYGGNLDRADQLNLEQKGCVHATMDLFKISLRLQPFVDASLIGDALEVALLARRLDVEASPYDATAYGLGVVYVETNEGRAEYKRRQVEVMEKAEVVRKKLLSAYDDFLMLALFDE
;
A
#
# COMPACT_ATOMS: atom_id res chain seq x y z
N GLY A 1 12.61 20.91 14.33
CA GLY A 1 11.38 21.35 13.66
C GLY A 1 11.75 22.18 12.45
N ILE A 2 10.86 22.30 11.49
CA ILE A 2 11.01 23.14 10.29
C ILE A 2 10.17 24.39 10.54
N LEU A 3 10.79 25.58 10.41
CA LEU A 3 10.06 26.84 10.42
C LEU A 3 9.71 27.20 8.97
N LEU A 4 8.41 27.35 8.71
CA LEU A 4 7.89 27.92 7.47
C LEU A 4 7.69 29.41 7.74
N GLU A 5 8.71 30.21 7.43
CA GLU A 5 8.69 31.66 7.60
C GLU A 5 7.57 32.28 6.77
N ASP A 6 6.87 33.26 7.35
CA ASP A 6 5.73 33.98 6.75
C ASP A 6 4.51 33.12 6.36
N ALA A 7 4.54 31.81 6.60
CA ALA A 7 3.43 30.93 6.29
C ALA A 7 2.21 31.22 7.19
N ILE A 8 1.04 31.36 6.57
CA ILE A 8 -0.25 31.55 7.26
C ILE A 8 -1.00 30.21 7.35
N PRO A 9 -1.95 30.04 8.30
CA PRO A 9 -2.70 28.79 8.45
C PRO A 9 -3.40 28.34 7.16
N ASP A 10 -3.85 29.28 6.33
CA ASP A 10 -4.50 29.01 5.05
C ASP A 10 -3.54 28.40 4.00
N ASP A 11 -2.23 28.68 4.07
CA ASP A 11 -1.23 28.13 3.15
C ASP A 11 -1.08 26.61 3.30
N ILE A 12 -1.41 26.09 4.48
CA ILE A 12 -1.40 24.65 4.77
C ILE A 12 -2.78 24.03 4.55
N GLY A 13 -3.81 24.81 4.18
CA GLY A 13 -5.17 24.36 3.93
C GLY A 13 -5.78 23.50 5.06
N SER A 14 -6.65 22.54 4.69
CA SER A 14 -7.20 21.55 5.64
C SER A 14 -6.15 20.53 6.15
N THR A 15 -4.88 20.68 5.74
CA THR A 15 -3.77 19.79 6.11
C THR A 15 -3.21 20.07 7.51
N LEU A 16 -3.93 20.86 8.32
CA LEU A 16 -3.75 21.01 9.78
C LEU A 16 -3.90 19.70 10.58
N HIS A 17 -4.01 18.56 9.89
CA HIS A 17 -3.79 17.22 10.42
C HIS A 17 -2.30 16.81 10.52
N LEU A 18 -1.38 17.66 10.03
CA LEU A 18 0.05 17.55 10.29
C LEU A 18 0.30 17.77 11.80
N ARG A 19 0.11 16.70 12.59
CA ARG A 19 0.30 16.68 14.04
C ARG A 19 1.66 17.29 14.39
N GLY A 20 1.64 18.48 14.99
CA GLY A 20 2.82 19.25 15.38
C GLY A 20 3.14 20.50 14.56
N ALA A 21 2.24 20.97 13.70
CA ALA A 21 2.25 22.35 13.22
C ALA A 21 1.73 23.31 14.31
N THR A 22 2.51 24.33 14.64
CA THR A 22 2.12 25.41 15.54
C THR A 22 2.30 26.74 14.82
N TYR A 23 1.22 27.51 14.69
CA TYR A 23 1.29 28.88 14.18
C TYR A 23 1.92 29.80 15.23
N ILE A 24 2.92 30.58 14.81
CA ILE A 24 3.59 31.59 15.61
C ILE A 24 3.31 32.94 14.96
N GLU A 25 2.54 33.77 15.66
CA GLU A 25 2.10 35.07 15.16
C GLU A 25 3.30 35.94 14.76
N ASN A 26 3.23 36.55 13.57
CA ASN A 26 4.27 37.39 12.96
C ASN A 26 5.62 36.69 12.66
N VAL A 27 5.66 35.36 12.68
CA VAL A 27 6.86 34.57 12.33
C VAL A 27 6.55 33.52 11.25
N GLY A 28 5.41 32.84 11.36
CA GLY A 28 5.00 31.81 10.41
C GLY A 28 4.58 30.52 11.12
N ILE A 29 4.80 29.37 10.51
CA ILE A 29 4.39 28.07 11.08
C ILE A 29 5.59 27.22 11.42
N LEU A 30 5.74 26.91 12.72
CA LEU A 30 6.71 25.94 13.19
C LEU A 30 6.10 24.55 13.12
N TYR A 31 6.62 23.72 12.21
CA TYR A 31 6.27 22.32 12.14
C TYR A 31 7.30 21.46 12.88
N SER A 32 6.91 20.92 14.03
CA SER A 32 7.77 20.06 14.85
C SER A 32 6.98 18.92 15.51
N PRO A 33 6.75 17.81 14.77
CA PRO A 33 6.08 16.61 15.29
C PRO A 33 6.77 16.02 16.50
N ALA A 34 8.10 16.02 16.52
CA ALA A 34 8.87 15.55 17.67
C ALA A 34 8.47 16.34 18.93
N LEU A 35 8.47 17.67 18.87
CA LEU A 35 8.04 18.51 20.00
C LEU A 35 6.58 18.27 20.37
N HIS A 36 5.69 18.13 19.39
CA HIS A 36 4.27 17.89 19.63
C HIS A 36 4.01 16.56 20.35
N PHE A 37 4.64 15.48 19.91
CA PHE A 37 4.49 14.17 20.55
C PHE A 37 5.21 14.12 21.91
N THR A 38 6.32 14.85 22.08
CA THR A 38 7.02 14.96 23.37
C THR A 38 6.23 15.80 24.39
N GLN A 39 5.61 16.90 23.97
CA GLN A 39 4.74 17.72 24.84
C GLN A 39 3.46 17.00 25.24
N GLN A 40 2.82 16.25 24.32
CA GLN A 40 1.69 15.37 24.67
C GLN A 40 2.10 14.27 25.65
N ARG A 41 3.31 13.70 25.53
CA ARG A 41 3.86 12.77 26.54
C ARG A 41 3.98 13.44 27.91
N GLN A 42 4.50 14.66 27.98
CA GLN A 42 4.67 15.39 29.25
C GLN A 42 3.32 15.75 29.89
N GLN A 43 2.32 16.15 29.10
CA GLN A 43 0.96 16.41 29.61
C GLN A 43 0.26 15.12 30.07
N ASN A 44 0.42 14.01 29.36
CA ASN A 44 -0.17 12.72 29.75
C ASN A 44 0.54 12.07 30.95
N ASN A 45 1.80 12.40 31.22
CA ASN A 45 2.55 11.89 32.37
C ASN A 45 2.03 12.39 33.74
N ASN A 46 1.24 13.47 33.78
CA ASN A 46 0.57 13.92 35.01
C ASN A 46 -0.69 13.09 35.36
N THR A 47 -1.12 12.18 34.48
CA THR A 47 -2.21 11.23 34.71
C THR A 47 -1.73 9.81 34.41
N ARG A 48 -1.03 9.22 35.40
CA ARG A 48 -0.68 7.78 35.57
C ARG A 48 -0.62 6.89 34.31
N THR A 49 0.60 6.40 34.05
CA THR A 49 0.94 5.05 33.54
C THR A 49 0.10 4.52 32.38
N THR A 50 0.53 4.78 31.13
CA THR A 50 0.64 3.79 30.03
C THR A 50 1.06 4.46 28.71
N SER A 51 1.92 3.76 27.95
CA SER A 51 2.09 3.88 26.50
C SER A 51 2.89 5.09 25.95
N THR A 52 4.21 5.04 26.12
CA THR A 52 5.17 5.53 25.10
C THR A 52 5.08 4.76 23.77
N ASN A 53 4.28 3.69 23.71
CA ASN A 53 4.10 2.77 22.58
C ASN A 53 3.08 3.22 21.51
N SER A 54 2.27 4.26 21.70
CA SER A 54 1.18 4.58 20.76
C SER A 54 1.62 5.41 19.55
N ALA A 55 2.37 6.51 19.75
CA ALA A 55 2.67 7.45 18.65
C ALA A 55 3.69 6.91 17.62
N SER A 56 4.71 6.19 18.08
CA SER A 56 5.74 5.59 17.21
C SER A 56 5.33 4.26 16.58
N SER A 57 4.27 3.62 17.09
CA SER A 57 3.82 2.29 16.63
C SER A 57 3.63 2.24 15.13
N SER A 58 2.94 3.23 14.54
CA SER A 58 2.68 3.25 13.11
C SER A 58 3.94 3.44 12.27
N TYR A 59 4.95 4.16 12.78
CA TYR A 59 6.21 4.36 12.07
C TYR A 59 7.09 3.11 12.16
N ARG A 60 7.19 2.51 13.35
CA ARG A 60 7.86 1.21 13.52
C ARG A 60 7.19 0.12 12.70
N TRP A 61 5.86 0.13 12.58
CA TRP A 61 5.13 -0.80 11.73
C TRP A 61 5.59 -0.70 10.27
N TYR A 62 5.58 0.49 9.69
CA TYR A 62 6.01 0.67 8.30
C TYR A 62 7.49 0.39 8.09
N GLN A 63 8.35 0.75 9.06
CA GLN A 63 9.77 0.39 9.05
C GLN A 63 9.97 -1.14 9.01
N SER A 64 9.28 -1.89 9.88
CA SER A 64 9.31 -3.36 9.87
C SER A 64 8.76 -3.95 8.57
N ILE A 65 7.66 -3.40 8.03
CA ILE A 65 7.09 -3.84 6.74
C ILE A 65 8.10 -3.64 5.62
N LEU A 66 8.73 -2.47 5.51
CA LEU A 66 9.74 -2.19 4.48
C LEU A 66 10.92 -3.16 4.59
N SER A 67 11.45 -3.34 5.81
CA SER A 67 12.58 -4.23 6.09
C SER A 67 12.27 -5.69 5.73
N ASN A 68 11.15 -6.22 6.19
CA ASN A 68 10.74 -7.61 5.91
C ASN A 68 10.46 -7.82 4.42
N THR A 69 9.79 -6.87 3.77
CA THR A 69 9.47 -6.96 2.34
C THR A 69 10.74 -6.96 1.47
N ILE A 70 11.78 -6.19 1.81
CA ILE A 70 13.09 -6.24 1.12
C ILE A 70 13.69 -7.66 1.15
N GLN A 71 13.64 -8.30 2.32
CA GLN A 71 14.23 -9.64 2.54
C GLN A 71 13.35 -10.79 2.03
N SER A 72 12.09 -10.51 1.70
CA SER A 72 11.13 -11.52 1.23
C SER A 72 11.57 -12.22 -0.08
N THR A 73 11.11 -13.45 -0.25
CA THR A 73 11.16 -14.15 -1.54
C THR A 73 10.00 -13.69 -2.41
N PRO A 74 10.21 -13.26 -3.68
CA PRO A 74 9.14 -12.75 -4.50
C PRO A 74 8.20 -13.87 -5.00
N ILE A 75 6.89 -13.60 -4.96
CA ILE A 75 5.87 -14.46 -5.56
C ILE A 75 5.58 -13.94 -6.97
N LEU A 76 6.06 -14.69 -7.96
CA LEU A 76 5.92 -14.36 -9.39
C LEU A 76 4.86 -15.22 -10.11
N HIS A 77 4.03 -15.92 -9.35
CA HIS A 77 2.98 -16.80 -9.85
C HIS A 77 1.57 -16.41 -9.36
N CYS A 78 1.42 -15.20 -8.81
CA CYS A 78 0.12 -14.63 -8.45
C CYS A 78 -0.65 -14.09 -9.68
N TYR A 79 0.08 -13.61 -10.71
CA TYR A 79 -0.45 -13.11 -11.99
C TYR A 79 -1.54 -12.03 -11.90
N GLY A 80 -1.59 -11.26 -10.81
CA GLY A 80 -2.63 -10.25 -10.64
C GLY A 80 -4.04 -10.84 -10.48
N LEU A 81 -4.15 -12.10 -10.05
CA LEU A 81 -5.46 -12.77 -9.87
C LEU A 81 -6.29 -12.19 -8.70
N HIS A 82 -5.86 -11.08 -8.08
CA HIS A 82 -6.63 -10.34 -7.09
C HIS A 82 -8.01 -9.94 -7.64
N GLU A 83 -8.05 -9.30 -8.82
CA GLU A 83 -9.31 -8.80 -9.39
C GLU A 83 -10.17 -9.91 -9.97
N TRP A 84 -9.53 -11.01 -10.35
CA TRP A 84 -10.21 -12.24 -10.77
C TRP A 84 -10.90 -12.92 -9.59
N ALA A 85 -10.25 -12.96 -8.43
CA ALA A 85 -10.84 -13.46 -7.18
C ALA A 85 -11.97 -12.56 -6.66
N MET A 86 -11.88 -11.24 -6.90
CA MET A 86 -12.99 -10.34 -6.63
C MET A 86 -14.21 -10.67 -7.50
N GLN A 87 -14.03 -11.03 -8.78
CA GLN A 87 -15.13 -11.35 -9.70
C GLN A 87 -15.52 -12.84 -9.76
N TYR A 88 -14.90 -13.70 -8.95
CA TYR A 88 -15.19 -15.12 -8.93
C TYR A 88 -16.62 -15.38 -8.44
N GLN A 89 -17.41 -16.08 -9.26
CA GLN A 89 -18.80 -16.41 -8.92
C GLN A 89 -19.15 -17.79 -9.49
N PRO A 90 -18.90 -18.88 -8.72
CA PRO A 90 -19.29 -20.21 -9.15
C PRO A 90 -20.83 -20.33 -9.18
N PRO A 91 -21.39 -21.34 -9.88
CA PRO A 91 -22.83 -21.55 -9.93
C PRO A 91 -23.47 -21.54 -8.53
N ASN A 92 -24.59 -20.82 -8.39
CA ASN A 92 -25.33 -20.65 -7.13
C ASN A 92 -24.64 -19.82 -6.04
N ALA A 93 -23.47 -19.22 -6.29
CA ALA A 93 -22.87 -18.27 -5.37
C ALA A 93 -23.54 -16.88 -5.45
N PRO A 94 -23.61 -16.15 -4.32
CA PRO A 94 -24.05 -14.76 -4.34
C PRO A 94 -23.15 -13.90 -5.24
N PRO A 95 -23.68 -12.80 -5.81
CA PRO A 95 -22.86 -11.86 -6.58
C PRO A 95 -21.67 -11.36 -5.77
N PRO A 96 -20.50 -11.15 -6.39
CA PRO A 96 -19.33 -10.66 -5.69
C PRO A 96 -19.55 -9.23 -5.17
N PRO A 97 -19.06 -8.86 -3.97
CA PRO A 97 -19.23 -7.52 -3.41
C PRO A 97 -18.68 -6.41 -4.32
N SER A 98 -17.64 -6.72 -5.08
CA SER A 98 -16.98 -5.83 -6.04
C SER A 98 -17.87 -5.40 -7.20
N ALA A 99 -18.89 -6.20 -7.56
CA ALA A 99 -19.83 -5.87 -8.64
C ALA A 99 -20.54 -4.52 -8.43
N LYS A 100 -20.71 -4.09 -7.17
CA LYS A 100 -21.30 -2.78 -6.84
C LYS A 100 -20.40 -1.60 -7.22
N TYR A 101 -19.08 -1.75 -7.06
CA TYR A 101 -18.12 -0.65 -7.24
C TYR A 101 -17.60 -0.55 -8.67
N GLN A 102 -17.64 -1.66 -9.41
CA GLN A 102 -17.06 -1.80 -10.75
C GLN A 102 -18.12 -2.00 -11.83
N SER A 103 -19.39 -1.71 -11.54
CA SER A 103 -20.53 -1.93 -12.47
C SER A 103 -20.43 -1.17 -13.81
N HIS A 104 -19.61 -0.11 -13.86
CA HIS A 104 -19.39 0.70 -15.06
C HIS A 104 -18.25 0.17 -15.95
N LEU A 105 -17.45 -0.79 -15.47
CA LEU A 105 -16.34 -1.37 -16.22
C LEU A 105 -16.81 -2.67 -16.90
N PRO A 106 -16.77 -2.75 -18.23
CA PRO A 106 -17.11 -3.99 -18.93
C PRO A 106 -16.06 -5.07 -18.66
N LEU A 107 -16.49 -6.33 -18.63
CA LEU A 107 -15.56 -7.47 -18.58
C LEU A 107 -15.04 -7.78 -19.99
N ARG A 108 -13.74 -8.04 -20.12
CA ARG A 108 -13.11 -8.48 -21.39
C ARG A 108 -13.22 -9.98 -21.63
N VAL A 109 -13.64 -10.74 -20.61
CA VAL A 109 -13.78 -12.20 -20.64
C VAL A 109 -15.10 -12.63 -20.02
N SER A 110 -15.55 -13.85 -20.35
CA SER A 110 -16.78 -14.40 -19.77
C SER A 110 -16.60 -14.80 -18.29
N GLN A 111 -17.70 -14.86 -17.54
CA GLN A 111 -17.70 -15.37 -16.16
C GLN A 111 -17.12 -16.78 -16.08
N GLN A 112 -17.39 -17.64 -17.07
CA GLN A 112 -16.83 -18.99 -17.13
C GLN A 112 -15.30 -18.97 -17.22
N THR A 113 -14.73 -18.02 -17.96
CA THR A 113 -13.27 -17.85 -18.08
C THR A 113 -12.67 -17.41 -16.75
N ILE A 114 -13.31 -16.46 -16.07
CA ILE A 114 -12.89 -15.99 -14.74
C ILE A 114 -12.88 -17.16 -13.74
N ASN A 115 -13.99 -17.89 -13.66
CA ASN A 115 -14.13 -19.03 -12.75
C ASN A 115 -13.07 -20.11 -13.03
N THR A 116 -12.94 -20.50 -14.30
CA THR A 116 -11.98 -21.52 -14.72
C THR A 116 -10.55 -21.13 -14.37
N LEU A 117 -10.18 -19.86 -14.56
CA LEU A 117 -8.83 -19.40 -14.25
C LEU A 117 -8.54 -19.44 -12.75
N VAL A 118 -9.47 -18.91 -11.94
CA VAL A 118 -9.35 -18.87 -10.47
C VAL A 118 -9.30 -20.29 -9.90
N GLU A 119 -10.17 -21.19 -10.34
CA GLU A 119 -10.20 -22.58 -9.89
C GLU A 119 -8.94 -23.35 -10.28
N ARG A 120 -8.47 -23.21 -11.53
CA ARG A 120 -7.32 -23.97 -12.04
C ARG A 120 -5.98 -23.49 -11.46
N LYS A 121 -5.82 -22.18 -11.24
CA LYS A 121 -4.55 -21.61 -10.77
C LYS A 121 -4.49 -21.45 -9.26
N GLY A 122 -5.65 -21.34 -8.61
CA GLY A 122 -5.73 -20.87 -7.23
C GLY A 122 -5.27 -19.41 -7.12
N ILE A 123 -5.21 -18.94 -5.89
CA ILE A 123 -4.80 -17.57 -5.55
C ILE A 123 -3.57 -17.66 -4.64
N SER A 124 -2.57 -16.81 -4.91
CA SER A 124 -1.35 -16.69 -4.11
C SER A 124 -1.19 -15.27 -3.57
N CYS A 125 -2.30 -14.66 -3.15
CA CYS A 125 -2.32 -13.27 -2.67
C CYS A 125 -1.91 -13.23 -1.20
N THR A 126 -0.81 -12.52 -0.93
CA THR A 126 -0.31 -12.29 0.43
C THR A 126 -0.63 -10.89 0.96
N HIS A 127 -1.21 -10.01 0.13
CA HIS A 127 -1.56 -8.67 0.56
C HIS A 127 -2.86 -8.71 1.38
N VAL A 128 -2.74 -8.45 2.68
CA VAL A 128 -3.84 -8.57 3.65
C VAL A 128 -5.05 -7.72 3.28
N ASP A 129 -4.82 -6.47 2.88
CA ASP A 129 -5.89 -5.51 2.58
C ASP A 129 -6.68 -5.88 1.31
N ALA A 130 -6.19 -6.82 0.51
CA ALA A 130 -6.85 -7.33 -0.68
C ALA A 130 -7.95 -8.36 -0.36
N LEU A 131 -7.74 -9.25 0.62
CA LEU A 131 -8.65 -10.36 0.90
C LEU A 131 -10.07 -9.93 1.32
N ARG A 132 -10.22 -8.72 1.87
CA ARG A 132 -11.53 -8.14 2.22
C ARG A 132 -12.43 -7.90 1.01
N TYR A 133 -11.85 -7.79 -0.19
CA TYR A 133 -12.59 -7.55 -1.43
C TYR A 133 -12.92 -8.82 -2.20
N PHE A 134 -12.28 -9.95 -1.87
CA PHE A 134 -12.54 -11.22 -2.53
C PHE A 134 -14.01 -11.60 -2.46
N ALA A 135 -14.50 -12.20 -3.55
CA ALA A 135 -15.76 -12.92 -3.51
C ALA A 135 -15.69 -13.96 -2.36
N PRO A 136 -16.75 -14.14 -1.57
CA PRO A 136 -16.74 -15.10 -0.46
C PRO A 136 -16.30 -16.51 -0.89
N ALA A 137 -16.70 -16.94 -2.10
CA ALA A 137 -16.33 -18.23 -2.66
C ALA A 137 -14.86 -18.34 -3.10
N ALA A 138 -14.16 -17.21 -3.31
CA ALA A 138 -12.75 -17.20 -3.73
C ALA A 138 -11.80 -17.33 -2.54
N LYS A 139 -12.21 -16.90 -1.35
CA LYS A 139 -11.35 -16.91 -0.14
C LYS A 139 -10.71 -18.28 0.13
N PRO A 140 -11.43 -19.41 0.09
CA PRO A 140 -10.83 -20.73 0.34
C PRO A 140 -9.80 -21.17 -0.73
N LEU A 141 -9.75 -20.50 -1.89
CA LEU A 141 -8.83 -20.81 -2.98
C LEU A 141 -7.48 -20.09 -2.84
N ASN A 142 -7.33 -19.23 -1.82
CA ASN A 142 -6.06 -18.61 -1.51
C ASN A 142 -5.15 -19.56 -0.74
N GLN A 143 -3.94 -19.79 -1.25
CA GLN A 143 -2.96 -20.73 -0.70
C GLN A 143 -2.48 -20.32 0.70
N TYR A 144 -2.59 -19.03 1.05
CA TYR A 144 -2.24 -18.48 2.35
C TYR A 144 -3.42 -18.44 3.34
N GLY A 145 -4.55 -19.04 2.96
CA GLY A 145 -5.78 -19.02 3.75
C GLY A 145 -6.76 -17.93 3.30
N GLY A 146 -8.04 -18.16 3.65
CA GLY A 146 -9.14 -17.28 3.28
C GLY A 146 -9.31 -16.05 4.16
N ASN A 147 -8.57 -15.96 5.26
CA ASN A 147 -8.53 -14.83 6.15
C ASN A 147 -7.07 -14.55 6.50
N LEU A 148 -6.66 -13.30 6.31
CA LEU A 148 -5.40 -12.77 6.82
C LEU A 148 -5.75 -11.57 7.70
N ASP A 149 -5.05 -11.42 8.81
CA ASP A 149 -5.17 -10.25 9.68
C ASP A 149 -4.00 -9.29 9.50
N ARG A 150 -4.05 -8.15 10.20
CA ARG A 150 -3.01 -7.13 10.05
C ARG A 150 -1.63 -7.63 10.49
N ALA A 151 -1.56 -8.49 11.51
CA ALA A 151 -0.31 -9.05 12.01
C ALA A 151 0.37 -9.94 10.96
N ASP A 152 -0.41 -10.65 10.13
CA ASP A 152 0.11 -11.46 9.03
C ASP A 152 0.88 -10.66 7.99
N GLN A 153 0.56 -9.37 7.80
CA GLN A 153 1.22 -8.51 6.81
C GLN A 153 2.74 -8.47 7.02
N LEU A 154 3.21 -8.46 8.27
CA LEU A 154 4.64 -8.45 8.60
C LEU A 154 5.39 -9.68 8.07
N ASN A 155 4.71 -10.82 7.96
CA ASN A 155 5.34 -12.10 7.61
C ASN A 155 5.08 -12.51 6.16
N LEU A 156 3.96 -12.06 5.57
CA LEU A 156 3.51 -12.51 4.26
C LEU A 156 3.70 -11.47 3.15
N GLU A 157 3.79 -10.18 3.48
CA GLU A 157 4.03 -9.18 2.44
C GLU A 157 5.37 -9.43 1.75
N GLN A 158 5.38 -9.30 0.42
CA GLN A 158 6.54 -9.66 -0.39
C GLN A 158 6.75 -8.72 -1.57
N LYS A 159 8.00 -8.56 -1.98
CA LYS A 159 8.45 -7.49 -2.89
C LYS A 159 7.92 -7.58 -4.32
N GLY A 160 7.52 -8.76 -4.77
CA GLY A 160 6.88 -8.96 -6.07
C GLY A 160 5.41 -8.54 -6.11
N CYS A 161 4.77 -8.26 -4.97
CA CYS A 161 3.36 -7.85 -4.96
C CYS A 161 3.20 -6.43 -5.52
N VAL A 162 2.38 -6.27 -6.56
CA VAL A 162 2.06 -4.94 -7.12
C VAL A 162 1.37 -4.06 -6.09
N HIS A 163 0.53 -4.62 -5.22
CA HIS A 163 -0.13 -3.87 -4.14
C HIS A 163 0.85 -3.40 -3.06
N ALA A 164 1.83 -4.23 -2.67
CA ALA A 164 2.89 -3.80 -1.76
C ALA A 164 3.76 -2.69 -2.38
N THR A 165 3.89 -2.67 -3.72
CA THR A 165 4.54 -1.57 -4.44
C THR A 165 3.69 -0.30 -4.43
N MET A 166 2.37 -0.41 -4.67
CA MET A 166 1.46 0.74 -4.60
C MET A 166 1.44 1.38 -3.20
N ASP A 167 1.54 0.55 -2.15
CA ASP A 167 1.56 1.00 -0.75
C ASP A 167 2.77 1.89 -0.42
N LEU A 168 3.88 1.81 -1.17
CA LEU A 168 5.05 2.68 -0.96
C LEU A 168 4.67 4.17 -1.04
N PHE A 169 3.70 4.55 -1.89
CA PHE A 169 3.23 5.92 -1.95
C PHE A 169 2.57 6.35 -0.64
N LYS A 170 1.63 5.55 -0.09
CA LYS A 170 1.00 5.85 1.21
C LYS A 170 2.01 5.86 2.35
N ILE A 171 3.00 4.97 2.30
CA ILE A 171 4.07 4.88 3.29
C ILE A 171 4.92 6.15 3.25
N SER A 172 5.28 6.65 2.05
CA SER A 172 5.99 7.93 1.90
C SER A 172 5.19 9.10 2.46
N LEU A 173 3.88 9.17 2.17
CA LEU A 173 3.00 10.23 2.70
C LEU A 173 2.88 10.18 4.22
N ARG A 174 2.95 8.98 4.82
CA ARG A 174 2.91 8.84 6.28
C ARG A 174 4.12 9.47 6.96
N LEU A 175 5.27 9.49 6.29
CA LEU A 175 6.50 10.07 6.82
C LEU A 175 6.61 11.58 6.53
N GLN A 176 5.67 12.18 5.80
CA GLN A 176 5.70 13.61 5.53
C GLN A 176 5.70 14.43 6.83
N PRO A 177 6.43 15.56 6.83
CA PRO A 177 7.34 16.11 5.82
C PRO A 177 8.81 15.69 6.01
N PHE A 178 9.08 14.62 6.76
CA PHE A 178 10.44 14.13 7.04
C PHE A 178 11.04 13.30 5.89
N VAL A 179 10.44 13.37 4.71
CA VAL A 179 10.87 12.64 3.52
C VAL A 179 10.96 13.62 2.36
N ASP A 180 12.03 13.53 1.58
CA ASP A 180 12.25 14.40 0.43
C ASP A 180 11.09 14.29 -0.56
N ALA A 181 10.64 15.44 -1.09
CA ALA A 181 9.58 15.47 -2.08
C ALA A 181 9.90 14.65 -3.34
N SER A 182 11.19 14.55 -3.71
CA SER A 182 11.65 13.70 -4.81
C SER A 182 11.39 12.22 -4.54
N LEU A 183 11.59 11.74 -3.30
CA LEU A 183 11.31 10.35 -2.92
C LEU A 183 9.81 10.05 -2.90
N ILE A 184 8.97 11.03 -2.57
CA ILE A 184 7.50 10.89 -2.71
C ILE A 184 7.13 10.76 -4.20
N GLY A 185 7.77 11.56 -5.07
CA GLY A 185 7.64 11.44 -6.51
C GLY A 185 8.04 10.05 -7.04
N ASP A 186 9.21 9.55 -6.62
CA ASP A 186 9.68 8.19 -6.94
C ASP A 186 8.64 7.13 -6.51
N ALA A 187 8.07 7.27 -5.29
CA ALA A 187 7.07 6.36 -4.76
C ALA A 187 5.74 6.41 -5.54
N LEU A 188 5.32 7.61 -5.97
CA LEU A 188 4.16 7.78 -6.83
C LEU A 188 4.37 7.12 -8.20
N GLU A 189 5.55 7.30 -8.81
CA GLU A 189 5.86 6.73 -10.13
C GLU A 189 5.77 5.20 -10.11
N VAL A 190 6.41 4.55 -9.13
CA VAL A 190 6.35 3.07 -9.03
C VAL A 190 4.95 2.57 -8.67
N ALA A 191 4.18 3.34 -7.89
CA ALA A 191 2.79 3.02 -7.59
C ALA A 191 1.90 3.08 -8.85
N LEU A 192 2.11 4.06 -9.73
CA LEU A 192 1.39 4.17 -11.00
C LEU A 192 1.78 3.05 -11.98
N LEU A 193 3.06 2.66 -12.04
CA LEU A 193 3.51 1.52 -12.84
C LEU A 193 2.87 0.22 -12.36
N ALA A 194 2.84 -0.01 -11.05
CA ALA A 194 2.19 -1.16 -10.45
C ALA A 194 0.68 -1.16 -10.72
N ARG A 195 0.02 -0.01 -10.56
CA ARG A 195 -1.42 0.15 -10.82
C ARG A 195 -1.77 -0.13 -12.28
N ARG A 196 -0.96 0.34 -13.22
CA ARG A 196 -1.14 0.04 -14.64
C ARG A 196 -1.10 -1.46 -14.88
N LEU A 197 -0.08 -2.15 -14.39
CA LEU A 197 0.02 -3.61 -14.57
C LEU A 197 -1.16 -4.36 -13.95
N ASP A 198 -1.59 -3.96 -12.75
CA ASP A 198 -2.73 -4.55 -12.04
C ASP A 198 -4.04 -4.42 -12.84
N VAL A 199 -4.34 -3.22 -13.34
CA VAL A 199 -5.55 -2.97 -14.14
C VAL A 199 -5.49 -3.69 -15.49
N GLU A 200 -4.35 -3.64 -16.19
CA GLU A 200 -4.20 -4.30 -17.49
C GLU A 200 -4.30 -5.82 -17.39
N ALA A 201 -3.92 -6.41 -16.26
CA ALA A 201 -4.05 -7.85 -15.99
C ALA A 201 -5.43 -8.28 -15.47
N SER A 202 -6.29 -7.33 -15.11
CA SER A 202 -7.62 -7.59 -14.56
C SER A 202 -8.56 -8.26 -15.58
N PRO A 203 -9.72 -8.81 -15.14
CA PRO A 203 -10.74 -9.32 -16.06
C PRO A 203 -11.59 -8.20 -16.71
N TYR A 204 -11.29 -6.94 -16.41
CA TYR A 204 -11.97 -5.77 -16.97
C TYR A 204 -11.34 -5.29 -18.27
N ASP A 205 -12.16 -4.70 -19.13
CA ASP A 205 -11.71 -3.90 -20.26
C ASP A 205 -11.64 -2.43 -19.84
N ALA A 206 -10.40 -1.93 -19.68
CA ALA A 206 -10.11 -0.54 -19.36
C ALA A 206 -9.52 0.24 -20.55
N THR A 207 -9.66 -0.28 -21.77
CA THR A 207 -9.08 0.34 -22.98
C THR A 207 -9.61 1.74 -23.26
N ALA A 208 -10.87 2.01 -22.91
CA ALA A 208 -11.47 3.34 -22.98
C ALA A 208 -10.75 4.39 -22.11
N TYR A 209 -9.97 3.96 -21.12
CA TYR A 209 -9.16 4.81 -20.24
C TYR A 209 -7.68 4.86 -20.65
N GLY A 210 -7.32 4.33 -21.83
CA GLY A 210 -5.96 4.36 -22.35
C GLY A 210 -5.01 3.30 -21.78
N LEU A 211 -5.55 2.25 -21.16
CA LEU A 211 -4.81 1.11 -20.64
C LEU A 211 -4.80 -0.07 -21.63
N GLY A 212 -3.73 -0.86 -21.62
CA GLY A 212 -3.62 -2.08 -22.42
C GLY A 212 -4.33 -3.28 -21.79
N VAL A 213 -4.02 -4.47 -22.30
CA VAL A 213 -4.49 -5.74 -21.74
C VAL A 213 -3.33 -6.73 -21.64
N VAL A 214 -3.19 -7.36 -20.48
CA VAL A 214 -2.31 -8.51 -20.23
C VAL A 214 -3.20 -9.74 -20.04
N TYR A 215 -3.21 -10.62 -21.04
CA TYR A 215 -4.10 -11.79 -21.11
C TYR A 215 -3.67 -12.93 -20.17
N VAL A 216 -3.71 -12.72 -18.85
CA VAL A 216 -3.24 -13.68 -17.82
C VAL A 216 -4.00 -15.01 -17.77
N GLU A 217 -5.11 -15.14 -18.50
CA GLU A 217 -5.78 -16.41 -18.77
C GLU A 217 -4.94 -17.34 -19.68
N THR A 218 -4.07 -16.76 -20.52
CA THR A 218 -3.16 -17.48 -21.44
C THR A 218 -1.78 -17.75 -20.79
N ASN A 219 -0.98 -18.65 -21.37
CA ASN A 219 0.39 -18.87 -20.88
C ASN A 219 1.30 -17.68 -21.21
N GLU A 220 1.12 -17.12 -22.41
CA GLU A 220 1.89 -16.03 -22.98
C GLU A 220 1.65 -14.75 -22.17
N GLY A 221 0.39 -14.43 -21.86
CA GLY A 221 0.05 -13.29 -21.02
C GLY A 221 0.56 -13.42 -19.58
N ARG A 222 0.64 -14.63 -19.03
CA ARG A 222 1.29 -14.86 -17.72
C ARG A 222 2.79 -14.67 -17.77
N ALA A 223 3.45 -15.10 -18.85
CA ALA A 223 4.87 -14.85 -19.05
C ALA A 223 5.15 -13.34 -19.15
N GLU A 224 4.31 -12.61 -19.90
CA GLU A 224 4.39 -11.15 -20.01
C GLU A 224 4.13 -10.45 -18.67
N TYR A 225 3.08 -10.87 -17.94
CA TYR A 225 2.82 -10.36 -16.59
C TYR A 225 4.03 -10.53 -15.69
N LYS A 226 4.61 -11.74 -15.66
CA LYS A 226 5.78 -12.04 -14.83
C LYS A 226 6.97 -11.16 -15.18
N ARG A 227 7.25 -10.95 -16.48
CA ARG A 227 8.33 -10.06 -16.94
C ARG A 227 8.12 -8.64 -16.41
N ARG A 228 6.93 -8.08 -16.62
CA ARG A 228 6.59 -6.71 -16.17
C ARG A 228 6.54 -6.58 -14.64
N GLN A 229 6.10 -7.63 -13.95
CA GLN A 229 6.10 -7.69 -12.48
C GLN A 229 7.52 -7.59 -11.92
N VAL A 230 8.49 -8.27 -12.56
CA VAL A 230 9.91 -8.16 -12.18
C VAL A 230 10.42 -6.74 -12.40
N GLU A 231 10.10 -6.10 -13.52
CA GLU A 231 10.51 -4.71 -13.80
C GLU A 231 9.95 -3.72 -12.77
N VAL A 232 8.67 -3.87 -12.40
CA VAL A 232 8.04 -3.05 -11.35
C VAL A 232 8.72 -3.30 -10.00
N MET A 233 8.96 -4.57 -9.65
CA MET A 233 9.62 -4.95 -8.40
C MET A 233 11.03 -4.35 -8.29
N GLU A 234 11.84 -4.43 -9.34
CA GLU A 234 13.21 -3.91 -9.35
C GLU A 234 13.25 -2.38 -9.17
N LYS A 235 12.36 -1.65 -9.86
CA LYS A 235 12.21 -0.20 -9.68
C LYS A 235 11.75 0.15 -8.26
N ALA A 236 10.76 -0.59 -7.75
CA ALA A 236 10.22 -0.38 -6.40
C ALA A 236 11.23 -0.68 -5.30
N GLU A 237 12.19 -1.59 -5.53
CA GLU A 237 13.19 -1.97 -4.54
C GLU A 237 14.13 -0.81 -4.17
N VAL A 238 14.47 0.04 -5.16
CA VAL A 238 15.25 1.26 -4.92
C VAL A 238 14.49 2.21 -3.99
N VAL A 239 13.20 2.45 -4.28
CA VAL A 239 12.33 3.30 -3.47
C VAL A 239 12.14 2.74 -2.07
N ARG A 240 11.93 1.42 -1.95
CA ARG A 240 11.74 0.73 -0.67
C ARG A 240 12.94 0.90 0.25
N LYS A 241 14.17 0.78 -0.28
CA LYS A 241 15.41 0.98 0.48
C LYS A 241 15.60 2.42 0.93
N LYS A 242 15.33 3.40 0.04
CA LYS A 242 15.38 4.82 0.41
C LYS A 242 14.37 5.17 1.49
N LEU A 243 13.13 4.67 1.38
CA LEU A 243 12.11 4.85 2.41
C LEU A 243 12.51 4.21 3.72
N LEU A 244 13.07 2.99 3.71
CA LEU A 244 13.56 2.34 4.93
C LEU A 244 14.59 3.21 5.65
N SER A 245 15.59 3.72 4.92
CA SER A 245 16.59 4.65 5.48
C SER A 245 15.92 5.88 6.11
N ALA A 246 14.97 6.51 5.42
CA ALA A 246 14.26 7.68 5.94
C ALA A 246 13.46 7.35 7.22
N TYR A 247 12.85 6.17 7.30
CA TYR A 247 12.17 5.70 8.50
C TYR A 247 13.15 5.42 9.65
N ASP A 248 14.30 4.83 9.36
CA ASP A 248 15.35 4.57 10.35
C ASP A 248 15.91 5.89 10.91
N ASP A 249 16.21 6.86 10.05
CA ASP A 249 16.68 8.20 10.43
C ASP A 249 15.63 8.93 11.26
N PHE A 250 14.37 8.92 10.82
CA PHE A 250 13.27 9.53 11.58
C PHE A 250 13.09 8.89 12.95
N LEU A 251 13.08 7.55 13.03
CA LEU A 251 12.91 6.85 14.30
C LEU A 251 14.11 7.06 15.23
N MET A 252 15.32 7.17 14.69
CA MET A 252 16.52 7.53 15.45
C MET A 252 16.35 8.94 16.03
N LEU A 253 16.10 9.94 15.18
CA LEU A 253 16.00 11.34 15.62
C LEU A 253 14.80 11.63 16.53
N ALA A 254 13.68 10.92 16.35
CA ALA A 254 12.45 11.16 17.09
C ALA A 254 12.35 10.37 18.41
N LEU A 255 13.16 9.31 18.59
CA LEU A 255 13.07 8.42 19.75
C LEU A 255 14.38 8.26 20.54
N PHE A 256 15.48 8.85 20.10
CA PHE A 256 16.63 9.10 20.98
C PHE A 256 16.31 10.31 21.88
N ASP A 257 15.84 10.01 23.09
CA ASP A 257 16.12 10.84 24.27
C ASP A 257 17.52 10.43 24.77
N GLU A 258 18.37 11.38 25.15
CA GLU A 258 19.68 11.13 25.81
C GLU A 258 19.59 10.13 26.98
#